data_AF-Q83AJ5-F1
#
_entry.id   AF-Q83AJ5-F1
#
_cell.length_a   1.000
_cell.length_b   1.000
_cell.length_c   1.000
_cell.angle_alpha   90.00
_cell.angle_beta   90.00
_cell.angle_gamma   90.00
#
_symmetry.space_group_name_H-M   'P 1'
#
loop_
_entity.id
_entity.type
_entity.pdbx_description
1 polymer ?
#
loop_
_entity_poly.entity_id
_entity_poly.type
_entity_poly.pdbx_seq_one_letter_code
_entity_poly.pdbx_strand_id
1 'polypeptide(L)'
;MYEKAIKKLKAPLDDNQLITTITLLCQKNHLQLIHIEPKKTSNRLGNPSKQFNLFIQGNFLNMITFLKKVLRLPHLLVLSQLQIQKKNDELTLQCTIEVFHD
;
A
#
# COMPACT_ATOMS: atom_id res chain seq x y z
N MET A 1 -16.98 3.58 14.13
CA MET A 1 -17.48 2.41 13.37
C MET A 1 -16.41 1.72 12.49
N TYR A 2 -15.38 2.40 11.98
CA TYR A 2 -14.38 1.82 11.05
C TYR A 2 -13.22 1.02 11.69
N GLU A 3 -12.83 1.31 12.92
CA GLU A 3 -11.79 0.54 13.62
C GLU A 3 -12.19 -0.94 13.81
N LYS A 4 -13.50 -1.21 13.87
CA LYS A 4 -14.03 -2.58 13.93
C LYS A 4 -13.88 -3.34 12.62
N ALA A 5 -13.77 -2.67 11.47
CA ALA A 5 -13.56 -3.32 10.17
C ALA A 5 -12.09 -3.72 9.98
N ILE A 6 -11.16 -2.84 10.35
CA ILE A 6 -9.72 -3.11 10.28
C ILE A 6 -9.31 -4.19 11.31
N LYS A 7 -9.90 -4.19 12.52
CA LYS A 7 -9.67 -5.22 13.55
C LYS A 7 -10.29 -6.60 13.22
N LYS A 8 -11.11 -6.72 12.17
CA LYS A 8 -11.76 -7.99 11.77
C LYS A 8 -11.03 -8.72 10.65
N LEU A 9 -9.94 -8.16 10.10
CA LEU A 9 -9.09 -8.82 9.13
C LEU A 9 -8.26 -9.90 9.86
N LYS A 10 -8.84 -11.10 9.98
CA LYS A 10 -8.25 -12.29 10.62
C LYS A 10 -7.65 -13.29 9.62
N ALA A 11 -7.73 -13.00 8.32
CA ALA A 11 -7.25 -13.85 7.24
C ALA A 11 -6.41 -12.97 6.29
N PRO A 12 -5.39 -13.51 5.61
CA PRO A 12 -4.63 -12.73 4.65
C PRO A 12 -5.60 -12.03 3.69
N LEU A 13 -5.43 -10.71 3.55
CA LEU A 13 -6.23 -9.90 2.64
C LEU A 13 -6.16 -10.53 1.25
N ASP A 14 -7.31 -10.92 0.69
CA ASP A 14 -7.41 -11.21 -0.75
C ASP A 14 -6.97 -9.97 -1.54
N ASP A 15 -6.46 -10.15 -2.75
CA ASP A 15 -5.86 -9.08 -3.58
C ASP A 15 -6.84 -7.90 -3.72
N ASN A 16 -8.13 -8.19 -3.93
CA ASN A 16 -9.15 -7.16 -4.04
C ASN A 16 -9.35 -6.39 -2.73
N GLN A 17 -9.26 -7.06 -1.59
CA GLN A 17 -9.39 -6.42 -0.29
C GLN A 17 -8.17 -5.53 0.01
N LEU A 18 -6.97 -5.96 -0.35
CA LEU A 18 -5.76 -5.14 -0.23
C LEU A 18 -5.85 -3.90 -1.12
N ILE A 19 -6.17 -4.07 -2.41
CA ILE A 19 -6.31 -2.98 -3.37
C ILE A 19 -7.36 -1.96 -2.88
N THR A 20 -8.51 -2.46 -2.43
CA THR A 20 -9.58 -1.63 -1.86
C THR A 20 -9.10 -0.87 -0.62
N THR A 21 -8.38 -1.56 0.29
CA THR A 21 -7.85 -0.95 1.51
C THR A 21 -6.84 0.16 1.21
N ILE A 22 -5.91 -0.08 0.28
CA ILE A 22 -4.93 0.92 -0.16
C ILE A 22 -5.62 2.11 -0.81
N THR A 23 -6.59 1.87 -1.69
CA THR A 23 -7.37 2.93 -2.35
C THR A 23 -8.09 3.81 -1.34
N LEU A 24 -8.76 3.20 -0.35
CA LEU A 24 -9.43 3.92 0.74
C LEU A 24 -8.44 4.70 1.61
N LEU A 25 -7.25 4.17 1.86
CA LEU A 25 -6.19 4.87 2.59
C LEU A 25 -5.68 6.08 1.81
N CYS A 26 -5.49 5.99 0.50
CA CYS A 26 -5.11 7.14 -0.34
C CYS A 26 -6.16 8.25 -0.22
N GLN A 27 -7.44 7.92 -0.43
CA GLN A 27 -8.55 8.89 -0.34
C GLN A 27 -8.62 9.57 1.03
N LYS A 28 -8.48 8.80 2.13
CA LYS A 28 -8.49 9.34 3.50
C LYS A 28 -7.31 10.25 3.84
N ASN A 29 -6.23 10.18 3.08
CA ASN A 29 -5.07 11.06 3.25
C ASN A 29 -5.04 12.15 2.17
N HIS A 30 -6.13 12.38 1.43
CA HIS A 30 -6.17 13.35 0.32
C HIS A 30 -5.05 13.11 -0.71
N LEU A 31 -4.83 11.83 -1.04
CA LEU A 31 -3.91 11.39 -2.07
C LEU A 31 -4.69 10.76 -3.22
N GLN A 32 -4.17 10.92 -4.43
CA GLN A 32 -4.69 10.28 -5.63
C GLN A 32 -3.89 9.03 -5.92
N LEU A 33 -4.53 7.85 -5.90
CA LEU A 33 -3.92 6.63 -6.41
C LEU A 33 -3.99 6.68 -7.94
N ILE A 34 -2.85 6.84 -8.60
CA ILE A 34 -2.76 6.91 -10.06
C ILE A 34 -2.84 5.51 -10.65
N HIS A 35 -2.05 4.59 -10.10
CA HIS A 35 -1.98 3.23 -10.60
C HIS A 35 -1.52 2.23 -9.54
N ILE A 36 -1.99 0.99 -9.67
CA ILE A 36 -1.55 -0.17 -8.90
C ILE A 36 -1.25 -1.30 -9.87
N GLU A 37 0.00 -1.75 -9.89
CA GLU A 37 0.46 -2.84 -10.76
C GLU A 37 0.77 -4.07 -9.92
N PRO A 38 0.07 -5.19 -10.13
CA PRO A 38 0.50 -6.46 -9.61
C PRO A 38 1.89 -6.82 -10.18
N LYS A 39 2.83 -7.16 -9.31
CA LYS A 39 4.11 -7.76 -9.65
C LYS A 39 4.02 -9.29 -9.52
N LYS A 40 4.96 -9.98 -10.16
CA LYS A 40 5.11 -11.43 -10.01
C LYS A 40 5.21 -11.80 -8.53
N THR A 41 4.67 -12.96 -8.18
CA THR A 41 4.86 -13.58 -6.88
C THR A 41 6.36 -13.71 -6.59
N SER A 42 6.76 -13.29 -5.40
CA SER A 42 8.11 -13.51 -4.90
C SER A 42 8.09 -14.67 -3.94
N ASN A 43 9.21 -15.39 -3.85
CA ASN A 43 9.38 -16.46 -2.86
C ASN A 43 10.52 -16.06 -1.94
N ARG A 44 10.29 -14.98 -1.19
CA ARG A 44 11.30 -14.37 -0.33
C ARG A 44 11.36 -15.17 0.97
N LEU A 45 12.55 -15.72 1.27
CA LEU A 45 12.79 -16.52 2.47
C LEU A 45 11.89 -17.78 2.59
N GLY A 46 11.45 -18.33 1.46
CA GLY A 46 10.60 -19.53 1.44
C GLY A 46 9.11 -19.27 1.68
N ASN A 47 8.72 -18.01 1.88
CA ASN A 47 7.31 -17.63 2.01
C ASN A 47 6.82 -17.00 0.70
N PRO A 48 5.73 -17.54 0.10
CA PRO A 48 5.14 -16.95 -1.07
C PRO A 48 4.54 -15.59 -0.71
N SER A 49 4.95 -14.57 -1.45
CA SER A 49 4.46 -13.21 -1.30
C SER A 49 3.95 -12.67 -2.63
N LYS A 50 2.97 -11.78 -2.56
CA LYS A 50 2.52 -10.98 -3.69
C LYS A 50 3.03 -9.57 -3.56
N GLN A 51 3.46 -9.01 -4.67
CA GLN A 51 3.99 -7.65 -4.71
C GLN A 51 3.09 -6.76 -5.56
N PHE A 52 2.97 -5.51 -5.18
CA PHE A 52 2.20 -4.49 -5.88
C PHE A 52 3.02 -3.21 -5.96
N ASN A 53 3.25 -2.68 -7.15
CA ASN A 53 3.78 -1.33 -7.30
C ASN A 53 2.62 -0.33 -7.18
N LEU A 54 2.80 0.69 -6.35
CA LEU A 54 1.87 1.79 -6.16
C LEU A 54 2.46 3.07 -6.73
N PHE A 55 1.61 3.82 -7.43
CA PHE A 55 1.91 5.16 -7.91
C PHE A 55 0.86 6.11 -7.33
N ILE A 56 1.28 6.99 -6.42
CA ILE A 56 0.39 7.84 -5.63
C ILE A 56 0.84 9.29 -5.77
N GLN A 57 -0.09 10.19 -6.01
CA GLN A 57 0.16 11.61 -6.17
C GLN A 57 -0.46 12.42 -5.05
N GLY A 58 0.21 13.50 -4.63
CA GLY A 58 -0.32 14.45 -3.66
C GLY A 58 0.75 15.16 -2.83
N ASN A 59 0.38 15.63 -1.64
CA ASN A 59 1.30 16.34 -0.76
C ASN A 59 2.24 15.39 -0.02
N PHE A 60 3.51 15.79 0.17
CA PHE A 60 4.53 15.02 0.88
C PHE A 60 4.09 14.57 2.29
N LEU A 61 3.51 15.46 3.10
CA LEU A 61 3.09 15.14 4.47
C LEU A 61 1.98 14.08 4.48
N ASN A 62 1.08 14.17 3.51
CA ASN A 62 0.00 13.20 3.32
C ASN A 62 0.57 11.84 2.88
N MET A 63 1.57 11.82 1.99
CA MET A 63 2.29 10.60 1.59
C MET A 63 2.95 9.90 2.78
N ILE A 64 3.66 10.66 3.64
CA ILE A 64 4.27 10.10 4.85
C ILE A 64 3.20 9.54 5.80
N THR A 65 2.07 10.23 5.96
CA THR A 65 0.96 9.78 6.79
C THR A 65 0.33 8.49 6.24
N PHE A 66 0.17 8.41 4.91
CA PHE A 66 -0.27 7.20 4.23
C PHE A 66 0.68 6.02 4.49
N LEU A 67 1.99 6.20 4.26
CA LEU A 67 2.99 5.14 4.47
C LEU A 67 2.97 4.60 5.91
N LYS A 68 2.88 5.50 6.90
CA LYS A 68 2.73 5.11 8.32
C LYS A 68 1.47 4.29 8.59
N LYS A 69 0.37 4.57 7.91
CA LYS A 69 -0.89 3.81 8.05
C LYS A 69 -0.81 2.45 7.36
N VAL A 70 -0.18 2.38 6.19
CA VAL A 70 0.05 1.11 5.47
C VAL A 70 0.86 0.15 6.34
N LEU A 71 1.96 0.61 6.96
CA LEU A 71 2.77 -0.22 7.88
C LEU A 71 2.03 -0.71 9.13
N ARG A 72 0.84 -0.18 9.43
CA ARG A 72 0.01 -0.57 10.57
C ARG A 72 -1.14 -1.49 10.18
N LEU A 73 -1.28 -1.84 8.90
CA LEU A 73 -2.28 -2.81 8.47
C LEU A 73 -1.94 -4.19 9.06
N PRO A 74 -2.94 -5.01 9.39
CA PRO A 74 -2.72 -6.39 9.78
C PRO A 74 -2.10 -7.16 8.59
N HIS A 75 -1.31 -8.20 8.90
CA HIS A 75 -0.42 -8.95 8.00
C HIS A 75 0.92 -8.27 7.73
N LEU A 76 1.97 -9.08 7.53
CA LEU A 76 3.32 -8.61 7.23
C LEU A 76 3.31 -7.90 5.88
N LEU A 77 3.22 -6.57 5.91
CA LEU A 77 3.41 -5.72 4.76
C LEU A 77 4.83 -5.18 4.77
N VAL A 78 5.61 -5.51 3.74
CA VAL A 78 6.90 -4.88 3.51
C VAL A 78 6.72 -3.76 2.49
N LEU A 79 7.17 -2.56 2.86
CA LEU A 79 7.32 -1.45 1.94
C LEU A 79 8.76 -1.41 1.44
N SER A 80 8.93 -1.36 0.12
CA SER A 80 10.24 -1.29 -0.52
C SER A 80 10.21 -0.37 -1.75
N GLN A 81 11.37 -0.09 -2.32
CA GLN A 81 11.51 0.72 -3.55
C GLN A 81 10.82 2.10 -3.45
N LEU A 82 10.87 2.72 -2.26
CA LEU A 82 10.30 4.03 -2.00
C LEU A 82 11.05 5.11 -2.79
N GLN A 83 10.37 5.73 -3.74
CA GLN A 83 10.88 6.86 -4.52
C GLN A 83 9.85 7.98 -4.54
N ILE A 84 10.28 9.20 -4.30
CA ILE A 84 9.44 10.39 -4.44
C ILE A 84 10.05 11.24 -5.54
N GLN A 85 9.26 11.54 -6.56
CA GLN A 85 9.66 12.36 -7.71
C GLN A 85 8.76 13.58 -7.78
N LYS A 86 9.30 14.73 -8.19
CA LYS A 86 8.54 15.95 -8.45
C LYS A 86 8.45 16.17 -9.96
N LYS A 87 7.24 16.34 -10.48
CA LYS A 87 7.00 16.71 -11.89
C LYS A 87 5.90 17.77 -11.95
N ASN A 88 6.16 18.90 -12.61
CA ASN A 88 5.18 19.98 -12.80
C ASN A 88 4.45 20.41 -11.50
N ASP A 89 5.22 20.61 -10.42
CA ASP A 89 4.72 20.93 -9.07
C ASP A 89 3.89 19.86 -8.35
N GLU A 90 3.75 18.68 -8.95
CA GLU A 90 3.11 17.53 -8.34
C GLU A 90 4.17 16.54 -7.83
N LEU A 91 3.98 16.03 -6.61
CA LEU A 91 4.82 14.96 -6.08
C LEU A 91 4.14 13.62 -6.36
N THR A 92 4.94 12.67 -6.83
CA THR A 92 4.54 11.28 -7.06
C THR A 92 5.40 10.37 -6.20
N LEU A 93 4.74 9.59 -5.34
CA LEU A 93 5.31 8.50 -4.58
C LEU A 93 5.15 7.21 -5.38
N GLN A 94 6.27 6.58 -5.70
CA GLN A 94 6.34 5.21 -6.16
C GLN A 94 6.83 4.32 -5.02
N CYS A 95 6.15 3.21 -4.76
CA CYS A 95 6.60 2.22 -3.78
C CYS A 95 6.09 0.82 -4.12
N THR A 96 6.77 -0.20 -3.63
CA THR A 96 6.30 -1.59 -3.72
C THR A 96 5.80 -2.04 -2.36
N ILE A 97 4.56 -2.53 -2.32
CA ILE A 97 4.00 -3.27 -1.19
C ILE A 97 4.18 -4.76 -1.47
N GLU A 98 4.71 -5.49 -0.50
CA GLU A 98 4.81 -6.94 -0.51
C GLU A 98 3.95 -7.50 0.62
N VAL A 99 3.08 -8.47 0.30
CA VAL A 99 2.14 -9.12 1.22
C VAL A 99 2.46 -10.60 1.27
N PHE A 100 2.68 -11.12 2.47
CA PHE A 100 2.89 -12.54 2.70
C PHE A 100 1.55 -13.24 2.97
N HIS A 101 1.34 -14.39 2.32
CA HIS A 101 0.25 -15.30 2.64
C HIS A 101 0.85 -16.43 3.50
N ASP A 102 0.40 -16.54 4.75
CA ASP A 102 0.66 -17.72 5.59
C ASP A 102 -0.03 -18.97 5.02
#